data_AF-A0A1E4XFC2-F1
#
_entry.id   AF-A0A1E4XFC2-F1
#
_cell.length_a   1.000
_cell.length_b   1.000
_cell.length_c   1.000
_cell.angle_alpha   90.00
_cell.angle_beta   90.00
_cell.angle_gamma   90.00
#
_symmetry.space_group_name_H-M   'P 1'
#
loop_
_entity.id
_entity.type
_entity.pdbx_description
1 polymer ?
#
loop_
_entity_poly.entity_id
_entity_poly.type
_entity_poly.pdbx_seq_one_letter_code
_entity_poly.pdbx_strand_id
1 'polypeptide(L)'
;MAHFPGWMIESAHSYLKAAEVLDAQHLPHVAQVNAAIGMEILLKSFISLPDQNPGTSGETYKLDPAALAKAHQQLLSLGKTNRKNPDKHDLLTLFYAVPDQIRCSLALDSQEDCFERYRNVFTNSRYPYESDSAKFSDSILMRMLRWTLANVVGYHKERGSQDTFIVSYIAKQQAGPGDA
;
A
#
# COMPACT_ATOMS: atom_id res chain seq x y z
N MET A 1 2.20 21.90 4.05
CA MET A 1 2.03 20.46 3.78
C MET A 1 1.19 20.36 2.52
N ALA A 2 1.78 19.87 1.43
CA ALA A 2 1.06 19.63 0.17
C ALA A 2 0.00 18.54 0.42
N HIS A 3 -1.18 18.74 -0.17
CA HIS A 3 -2.40 17.92 -0.14
C HIS A 3 -2.34 16.51 0.52
N PHE A 4 -3.28 16.24 1.44
CA PHE A 4 -3.41 14.97 2.17
C PHE A 4 -4.28 13.96 1.39
N PRO A 5 -3.77 12.77 1.03
CA PRO A 5 -4.46 11.80 0.19
C PRO A 5 -5.41 10.90 1.01
N GLY A 6 -6.32 11.49 1.81
CA GLY A 6 -7.19 10.75 2.73
C GLY A 6 -8.01 9.65 2.07
N TRP A 7 -8.57 9.96 0.90
CA TRP A 7 -9.32 9.02 0.07
C TRP A 7 -8.50 7.77 -0.32
N MET A 8 -7.19 7.91 -0.60
CA MET A 8 -6.34 6.76 -0.93
C MET A 8 -6.14 5.86 0.29
N ILE A 9 -5.92 6.44 1.47
CA ILE A 9 -5.71 5.68 2.72
C ILE A 9 -7.01 4.94 3.11
N GLU A 10 -8.17 5.59 2.98
CA GLU A 10 -9.47 4.97 3.17
C GLU A 10 -9.73 3.82 2.17
N SER A 11 -9.35 4.03 0.91
CA SER A 11 -9.43 2.98 -0.12
C SER A 11 -8.56 1.77 0.25
N ALA A 12 -7.33 1.97 0.69
CA ALA A 12 -6.45 0.90 1.13
C ALA A 12 -7.02 0.13 2.35
N HIS A 13 -7.61 0.83 3.31
CA HIS A 13 -8.31 0.21 4.43
C HIS A 13 -9.49 -0.65 3.97
N SER A 14 -10.25 -0.21 2.96
CA SER A 14 -11.35 -0.99 2.39
C SER A 14 -10.84 -2.31 1.78
N TYR A 15 -9.70 -2.28 1.07
CA TYR A 15 -9.06 -3.50 0.57
C TYR A 15 -8.52 -4.41 1.68
N LEU A 16 -8.03 -3.86 2.79
CA LEU A 16 -7.69 -4.65 3.97
C LEU A 16 -8.93 -5.35 4.54
N LYS A 17 -10.06 -4.65 4.68
CA LYS A 17 -11.32 -5.26 5.15
C LYS A 17 -11.84 -6.34 4.22
N ALA A 18 -11.75 -6.13 2.92
CA ALA A 18 -12.06 -7.17 1.93
C ALA A 18 -11.15 -8.39 2.11
N ALA A 19 -9.83 -8.18 2.25
CA ALA A 19 -8.88 -9.28 2.48
C ALA A 19 -9.20 -10.07 3.76
N GLU A 20 -9.53 -9.38 4.87
CA GLU A 20 -9.91 -10.02 6.14
C GLU A 20 -11.17 -10.88 6.00
N VAL A 21 -12.19 -10.40 5.30
CA VAL A 21 -13.42 -11.17 5.04
C VAL A 21 -13.12 -12.40 4.17
N LEU A 22 -12.33 -12.23 3.09
CA LEU A 22 -11.99 -13.32 2.19
C LEU A 22 -11.15 -14.41 2.88
N ASP A 23 -10.21 -14.02 3.74
CA ASP A 23 -9.42 -14.95 4.54
C ASP A 23 -10.31 -15.77 5.49
N ALA A 24 -11.27 -15.11 6.16
CA ALA A 24 -12.25 -15.77 7.02
C ALA A 24 -13.19 -16.73 6.27
N GLN A 25 -13.37 -16.53 4.95
CA GLN A 25 -14.12 -17.44 4.07
C GLN A 25 -13.23 -18.54 3.45
N HIS A 26 -12.00 -18.72 3.94
CA HIS A 26 -11.03 -19.69 3.41
C HIS A 26 -10.67 -19.48 1.93
N LEU A 27 -10.59 -18.21 1.50
CA LEU A 27 -10.14 -17.80 0.16
C LEU A 27 -8.78 -17.08 0.22
N PRO A 28 -7.71 -17.71 0.74
CA PRO A 28 -6.46 -17.04 1.10
C PRO A 28 -5.74 -16.40 -0.09
N HIS A 29 -5.87 -16.99 -1.28
CA HIS A 29 -5.28 -16.44 -2.49
C HIS A 29 -5.93 -15.10 -2.90
N VAL A 30 -7.27 -15.05 -2.88
CA VAL A 30 -8.03 -13.83 -3.19
C VAL A 30 -7.81 -12.78 -2.09
N ALA A 31 -7.70 -13.21 -0.84
CA ALA A 31 -7.34 -12.34 0.28
C ALA A 31 -5.95 -11.71 0.08
N GLN A 32 -4.94 -12.50 -0.31
CA GLN A 32 -3.59 -12.01 -0.57
C GLN A 32 -3.54 -11.00 -1.72
N VAL A 33 -4.32 -11.22 -2.79
CA VAL A 33 -4.43 -10.24 -3.89
C VAL A 33 -5.03 -8.93 -3.39
N ASN A 34 -6.10 -8.97 -2.59
CA ASN A 34 -6.70 -7.76 -2.02
C ASN A 34 -5.74 -7.05 -1.06
N ALA A 35 -4.97 -7.80 -0.26
CA ALA A 35 -3.91 -7.22 0.56
C ALA A 35 -2.81 -6.55 -0.28
N ALA A 36 -2.43 -7.15 -1.41
CA ALA A 36 -1.47 -6.54 -2.33
C ALA A 36 -2.00 -5.21 -2.91
N ILE A 37 -3.28 -5.16 -3.29
CA ILE A 37 -3.93 -3.92 -3.78
C ILE A 37 -3.93 -2.85 -2.69
N GLY A 38 -4.31 -3.20 -1.46
CA GLY A 38 -4.29 -2.26 -0.34
C GLY A 38 -2.88 -1.71 -0.07
N MET A 39 -1.86 -2.57 -0.11
CA MET A 39 -0.46 -2.15 0.06
C MET A 39 0.01 -1.24 -1.08
N GLU A 40 -0.32 -1.58 -2.32
CA GLU A 40 -0.04 -0.74 -3.49
C GLU A 40 -0.62 0.66 -3.32
N ILE A 41 -1.88 0.77 -2.89
CA ILE A 41 -2.55 2.07 -2.68
C ILE A 41 -1.85 2.88 -1.58
N LEU A 42 -1.46 2.25 -0.45
CA LEU A 42 -0.74 2.96 0.62
C LEU A 42 0.62 3.48 0.19
N LEU A 43 1.40 2.69 -0.54
CA LEU A 43 2.70 3.17 -1.04
C LEU A 43 2.49 4.31 -2.03
N LYS A 44 1.51 4.17 -2.92
CA LYS A 44 1.17 5.21 -3.90
C LYS A 44 0.70 6.50 -3.25
N SER A 45 0.05 6.47 -2.09
CA SER A 45 -0.40 7.70 -1.44
C SER A 45 0.75 8.65 -1.09
N PHE A 46 1.98 8.17 -0.94
CA PHE A 46 3.16 9.02 -0.68
C PHE A 46 3.84 9.57 -1.93
N ILE A 47 3.52 9.06 -3.11
CA ILE A 47 4.14 9.43 -4.38
C ILE A 47 3.11 9.86 -5.43
N SER A 48 1.88 10.12 -4.99
CA SER A 48 0.77 10.60 -5.82
C SER A 48 0.66 12.12 -5.71
N LEU A 49 0.42 12.76 -6.86
CA LEU A 49 0.13 14.17 -6.99
C LEU A 49 -1.33 14.33 -7.43
N PRO A 50 -2.11 15.25 -6.84
CA PRO A 50 -3.48 15.50 -7.30
C PRO A 50 -3.47 15.95 -8.77
N ASP A 51 -4.43 15.43 -9.55
CA ASP A 51 -4.54 15.64 -11.00
C ASP A 51 -5.85 16.35 -11.37
N GLN A 52 -7.00 15.78 -11.01
CA GLN A 52 -8.31 16.34 -11.34
C GLN A 52 -9.17 16.47 -10.08
N ASN A 53 -10.06 17.47 -10.09
CA ASN A 53 -11.05 17.76 -9.04
C ASN A 53 -10.48 17.86 -7.61
N PRO A 54 -9.39 18.62 -7.40
CA PRO A 54 -8.71 18.64 -6.12
C PRO A 54 -9.62 19.12 -4.98
N GLY A 55 -9.57 18.41 -3.85
CA GLY A 55 -10.39 18.72 -2.67
C GLY A 55 -11.86 18.30 -2.76
N THR A 56 -12.24 17.50 -3.76
CA THR A 56 -13.61 16.93 -3.89
C THR A 56 -13.60 15.42 -3.69
N SER A 57 -14.77 14.80 -3.56
CA SER A 57 -14.90 13.33 -3.54
C SER A 57 -14.53 12.65 -4.87
N GLY A 58 -14.37 13.43 -5.95
CA GLY A 58 -13.93 12.96 -7.27
C GLY A 58 -12.47 13.27 -7.56
N GLU A 59 -11.68 13.60 -6.55
CA GLU A 59 -10.26 13.89 -6.69
C GLU A 59 -9.50 12.68 -7.25
N THR A 60 -8.72 12.92 -8.31
CA THR A 60 -7.88 11.90 -8.93
C THR A 60 -6.41 12.23 -8.77
N TYR A 61 -5.57 11.20 -8.92
CA TYR A 61 -4.14 11.30 -8.67
C TYR A 61 -3.33 10.73 -9.83
N LYS A 62 -2.19 11.35 -10.10
CA LYS A 62 -1.13 10.80 -10.95
C LYS A 62 0.08 10.47 -10.10
N LEU A 63 0.72 9.35 -10.41
CA LEU A 63 2.00 9.02 -9.77
C LEU A 63 3.08 9.97 -10.26
N ASP A 64 3.93 10.39 -9.33
CA ASP A 64 5.12 11.16 -9.62
C ASP A 64 6.10 10.31 -10.47
N PRO A 65 6.28 10.65 -11.77
CA PRO A 65 7.16 9.89 -12.64
C PRO A 65 8.63 10.02 -12.22
N ALA A 66 9.02 11.12 -11.58
CA ALA A 66 10.39 11.33 -11.11
C ALA A 66 10.71 10.41 -9.92
N ALA A 67 9.77 10.26 -8.98
CA ALA A 67 9.91 9.32 -7.86
C ALA A 67 10.05 7.87 -8.36
N LEU A 68 9.22 7.45 -9.33
CA LEU A 68 9.30 6.12 -9.93
C LEU A 68 10.61 5.90 -10.71
N ALA A 69 11.05 6.89 -11.48
CA ALA A 69 12.31 6.79 -12.23
C ALA A 69 13.51 6.66 -11.27
N LYS A 70 13.55 7.46 -10.20
CA LYS A 70 14.60 7.39 -9.18
C LYS A 70 14.63 6.01 -8.51
N ALA A 71 13.48 5.50 -8.08
CA ALA A 71 13.35 4.18 -7.47
C ALA A 71 13.83 3.07 -8.41
N HIS A 72 13.45 3.14 -9.69
CA HIS A 72 13.85 2.17 -10.70
C HIS A 72 15.37 2.17 -10.94
N GLN A 73 15.99 3.35 -11.04
CA GLN A 73 17.45 3.46 -11.15
C GLN A 73 18.17 2.87 -9.94
N GLN A 74 17.65 3.10 -8.73
CA GLN A 74 18.19 2.48 -7.52
C GLN A 74 18.09 0.96 -7.57
N LEU A 75 16.94 0.41 -7.97
CA LEU A 75 16.77 -1.04 -8.12
C LEU A 75 17.70 -1.65 -9.18
N LEU A 76 17.94 -0.95 -10.30
CA LEU A 76 18.93 -1.36 -11.30
C LEU A 76 20.34 -1.40 -10.70
N SER A 77 20.73 -0.36 -9.95
CA SER A 77 22.05 -0.28 -9.32
C SER A 77 22.28 -1.37 -8.26
N LEU A 78 21.21 -1.82 -7.59
CA LEU A 78 21.23 -2.90 -6.60
C LEU A 78 21.10 -4.30 -7.24
N GLY A 79 20.93 -4.39 -8.55
CA GLY A 79 20.68 -5.68 -9.23
C GLY A 79 19.32 -6.32 -8.91
N LYS A 80 18.39 -5.57 -8.30
CA LYS A 80 17.05 -6.04 -7.90
C LYS A 80 16.00 -5.94 -9.02
N THR A 81 16.36 -5.44 -10.19
CA THR A 81 15.53 -5.48 -11.40
C THR A 81 16.41 -5.47 -12.65
N ASN A 82 15.91 -6.05 -13.74
CA ASN A 82 16.49 -5.98 -15.08
C ASN A 82 15.50 -5.39 -16.10
N ARG A 83 14.36 -4.88 -15.63
CA ARG A 83 13.33 -4.31 -16.50
C ARG A 83 13.82 -3.01 -17.13
N LYS A 84 13.38 -2.76 -18.36
CA LYS A 84 13.73 -1.53 -19.10
C LYS A 84 13.03 -0.28 -18.56
N ASN A 85 11.82 -0.45 -18.03
CA ASN A 85 10.96 0.64 -17.58
C ASN A 85 10.57 0.42 -16.10
N PRO A 86 10.35 1.51 -15.33
CA PRO A 86 9.75 1.44 -14.01
C PRO A 86 8.40 0.71 -14.05
N ASP A 87 8.16 -0.19 -13.10
CA ASP A 87 6.83 -0.79 -12.91
C ASP A 87 6.10 -0.12 -11.75
N LYS A 88 4.99 0.54 -12.08
CA LYS A 88 4.12 1.23 -11.13
C LYS A 88 3.22 0.31 -10.31
N HIS A 89 3.27 -1.00 -10.54
CA HIS A 89 2.53 -2.03 -9.79
C HIS A 89 3.46 -2.97 -9.00
N ASP A 90 4.77 -2.82 -9.17
CA ASP A 90 5.78 -3.57 -8.44
C ASP A 90 5.92 -2.98 -7.03
N LEU A 91 5.53 -3.73 -5.99
CA LEU A 91 5.56 -3.25 -4.61
C LEU A 91 6.97 -2.85 -4.15
N LEU A 92 8.01 -3.51 -4.67
CA LEU A 92 9.39 -3.14 -4.34
C LEU A 92 9.76 -1.81 -5.01
N THR A 93 9.36 -1.60 -6.26
CA THR A 93 9.54 -0.31 -6.95
C THR A 93 8.80 0.81 -6.20
N LEU A 94 7.56 0.58 -5.77
CA LEU A 94 6.78 1.55 -5.00
C LEU A 94 7.39 1.82 -3.62
N PHE A 95 7.88 0.80 -2.93
CA PHE A 95 8.64 0.95 -1.68
C PHE A 95 9.82 1.90 -1.89
N TYR A 96 10.69 1.63 -2.88
CA TYR A 96 11.84 2.49 -3.16
C TYR A 96 11.47 3.91 -3.62
N ALA A 97 10.25 4.11 -4.14
CA ALA A 97 9.75 5.42 -4.54
C ALA A 97 9.27 6.27 -3.35
N VAL A 98 8.84 5.65 -2.25
CA VAL A 98 8.52 6.39 -1.02
C VAL A 98 9.80 7.07 -0.49
N PRO A 99 9.77 8.38 -0.17
CA PRO A 99 10.93 9.10 0.36
C PRO A 99 11.55 8.41 1.59
N ASP A 100 12.88 8.32 1.64
CA ASP A 100 13.61 7.60 2.68
C ASP A 100 13.19 8.01 4.11
N GLN A 101 13.04 9.31 4.36
CA GLN A 101 12.59 9.83 5.67
C GLN A 101 11.21 9.30 6.07
N ILE A 102 10.30 9.14 5.10
CA ILE A 102 8.96 8.59 5.34
C ILE A 102 9.05 7.09 5.61
N ARG A 103 9.85 6.35 4.82
CA ARG A 103 10.07 4.91 5.06
C ARG A 103 10.62 4.64 6.45
N CYS A 104 11.63 5.40 6.88
CA CYS A 104 12.18 5.31 8.23
C CYS A 104 11.12 5.62 9.29
N SER A 105 10.35 6.70 9.10
CA SER A 105 9.29 7.10 10.06
C SER A 105 8.19 6.04 10.22
N LEU A 106 7.88 5.33 9.14
CA LEU A 106 6.88 4.26 9.10
C LEU A 106 7.47 2.88 9.40
N ALA A 107 8.78 2.81 9.68
CA ALA A 107 9.57 1.58 9.84
C ALA A 107 9.43 0.58 8.67
N LEU A 108 9.20 1.08 7.45
CA LEU A 108 9.05 0.26 6.24
C LEU A 108 10.34 -0.44 5.83
N ASP A 109 11.50 0.16 6.12
CA ASP A 109 12.80 -0.42 5.75
C ASP A 109 13.01 -1.80 6.42
N SER A 110 12.39 -2.03 7.58
CA SER A 110 12.40 -3.35 8.25
C SER A 110 11.62 -4.45 7.50
N GLN A 111 10.85 -4.08 6.48
CA GLN A 111 9.97 -4.96 5.71
C GLN A 111 10.40 -5.10 4.24
N GLU A 112 11.59 -4.62 3.86
CA GLU A 112 12.06 -4.64 2.47
C GLU A 112 11.98 -6.04 1.83
N ASP A 113 12.45 -7.08 2.54
CA ASP A 113 12.40 -8.46 2.06
C ASP A 113 10.96 -8.93 1.77
N CYS A 114 9.98 -8.43 2.53
CA CYS A 114 8.57 -8.71 2.28
C CYS A 114 8.11 -8.01 1.00
N PHE A 115 8.46 -6.74 0.80
CA PHE A 115 8.15 -6.04 -0.44
C PHE A 115 8.75 -6.75 -1.66
N GLU A 116 9.97 -7.27 -1.54
CA GLU A 116 10.62 -8.03 -2.60
C GLU A 116 9.90 -9.37 -2.88
N ARG A 117 9.56 -10.12 -1.83
CA ARG A 117 8.81 -11.38 -1.94
C ARG A 117 7.44 -11.21 -2.59
N TYR A 118 6.68 -10.20 -2.20
CA TYR A 118 5.29 -10.00 -2.66
C TYR A 118 5.17 -9.08 -3.88
N ARG A 119 6.29 -8.64 -4.46
CA ARG A 119 6.34 -7.56 -5.45
C ARG A 119 5.45 -7.71 -6.68
N ASN A 120 5.17 -8.95 -7.11
CA ASN A 120 4.35 -9.25 -8.29
C ASN A 120 3.02 -9.94 -7.95
N VAL A 121 2.59 -9.98 -6.67
CA VAL A 121 1.35 -10.66 -6.29
C VAL A 121 0.16 -10.09 -7.06
N PHE A 122 0.06 -8.76 -7.14
CA PHE A 122 -1.03 -8.10 -7.84
C PHE A 122 -1.10 -8.49 -9.33
N THR A 123 0.04 -8.64 -10.01
CA THR A 123 0.04 -8.94 -11.45
C THR A 123 -0.11 -10.43 -11.72
N ASN A 124 0.57 -11.28 -10.95
CA ASN A 124 0.79 -12.69 -11.27
C ASN A 124 -0.12 -13.64 -10.47
N SER A 125 -0.77 -13.19 -9.40
CA SER A 125 -1.57 -14.04 -8.51
C SER A 125 -3.08 -13.82 -8.66
N ARG A 126 -3.54 -13.23 -9.77
CA ARG A 126 -4.98 -12.96 -9.96
C ARG A 126 -5.75 -14.19 -10.40
N TYR A 127 -5.12 -15.01 -11.25
CA TYR A 127 -5.76 -16.12 -11.93
C TYR A 127 -5.01 -17.41 -11.63
N PRO A 128 -5.33 -18.11 -10.53
CA PRO A 128 -4.60 -19.30 -10.09
C PRO A 128 -4.65 -20.48 -11.08
N TYR A 129 -5.53 -20.43 -12.07
CA TYR A 129 -5.60 -21.41 -13.16
C TYR A 129 -4.58 -21.15 -14.28
N GLU A 130 -3.93 -19.98 -14.32
CA GLU A 130 -2.86 -19.70 -15.28
C GLU A 130 -1.58 -20.45 -14.90
N SER A 131 -0.89 -21.00 -15.89
CA SER A 131 0.32 -21.82 -15.68
C SER A 131 1.41 -21.08 -14.91
N ASP A 132 1.51 -19.78 -15.17
CA ASP A 132 2.58 -18.91 -14.66
C ASP A 132 2.17 -18.18 -13.37
N SER A 133 0.98 -18.50 -12.84
CA SER A 133 0.48 -17.89 -11.62
C SER A 133 1.23 -18.42 -10.39
N ALA A 134 1.50 -17.52 -9.43
CA ALA A 134 2.09 -17.91 -8.17
C ALA A 134 1.08 -18.77 -7.36
N LYS A 135 1.47 -20.01 -7.06
CA LYS A 135 0.61 -20.99 -6.37
C LYS A 135 0.72 -20.95 -4.85
N PHE A 136 1.20 -19.85 -4.28
CA PHE A 136 1.31 -19.69 -2.83
C PHE A 136 0.37 -18.60 -2.33
N SER A 137 -0.15 -18.79 -1.12
CA SER A 137 -0.87 -17.79 -0.38
C SER A 137 -0.53 -17.90 1.10
N ASP A 138 -0.23 -16.79 1.74
CA ASP A 138 -0.02 -16.70 3.19
C ASP A 138 -0.63 -15.40 3.76
N SER A 139 -0.69 -15.30 5.08
CA SER A 139 -1.30 -14.15 5.77
C SER A 139 -0.30 -13.00 6.03
N ILE A 140 0.98 -13.14 5.62
CA ILE A 140 2.03 -12.18 5.97
C ILE A 140 1.77 -10.83 5.32
N LEU A 141 1.42 -10.81 4.03
CA LEU A 141 1.14 -9.55 3.32
C LEU A 141 -0.08 -8.81 3.90
N MET A 142 -1.13 -9.54 4.28
CA MET A 142 -2.30 -8.96 4.95
C MET A 142 -1.93 -8.38 6.32
N ARG A 143 -1.13 -9.10 7.10
CA ARG A 143 -0.67 -8.64 8.42
C ARG A 143 0.25 -7.42 8.30
N MET A 144 1.11 -7.41 7.29
CA MET A 144 1.97 -6.28 6.93
C MET A 144 1.13 -5.07 6.52
N LEU A 145 0.12 -5.24 5.66
CA LEU A 145 -0.83 -4.18 5.30
C LEU A 145 -1.52 -3.59 6.52
N ARG A 146 -2.05 -4.42 7.43
CA ARG A 146 -2.69 -3.96 8.66
C ARG A 146 -1.75 -3.09 9.51
N TRP A 147 -0.52 -3.55 9.69
CA TRP A 147 0.50 -2.82 10.45
C TRP A 147 0.91 -1.51 9.77
N THR A 148 1.20 -1.55 8.46
CA THR A 148 1.57 -0.36 7.68
C THR A 148 0.45 0.66 7.68
N LEU A 149 -0.82 0.25 7.53
CA LEU A 149 -1.96 1.15 7.60
C LEU A 149 -2.01 1.88 8.96
N ALA A 150 -1.85 1.15 10.07
CA ALA A 150 -1.85 1.75 11.40
C ALA A 150 -0.72 2.80 11.55
N ASN A 151 0.48 2.50 11.06
CA ASN A 151 1.60 3.45 11.08
C ASN A 151 1.36 4.67 10.19
N VAL A 152 0.78 4.49 8.99
CA VAL A 152 0.43 5.59 8.08
C VAL A 152 -0.61 6.50 8.74
N VAL A 153 -1.64 5.93 9.36
CA VAL A 153 -2.65 6.70 10.08
C VAL A 153 -2.01 7.49 11.23
N GLY A 154 -1.15 6.86 12.04
CA GLY A 154 -0.41 7.51 13.11
C GLY A 154 0.49 8.65 12.60
N TYR A 155 1.26 8.38 11.55
CA TYR A 155 2.15 9.35 10.89
C TYR A 155 1.42 10.63 10.47
N HIS A 156 0.21 10.49 9.93
CA HIS A 156 -0.60 11.63 9.51
C HIS A 156 -1.29 12.34 10.68
N LYS A 157 -1.69 11.60 11.71
CA LYS A 157 -2.24 12.19 12.95
C LYS A 157 -1.21 13.05 13.66
N GLU A 158 0.02 12.57 13.81
CA GLU A 158 1.12 13.31 14.45
C GLU A 158 1.44 14.63 13.74
N ARG A 159 1.15 14.70 12.43
CA ARG A 159 1.31 15.90 11.60
C ARG A 159 0.07 16.78 11.54
N GLY A 160 -0.91 16.51 12.41
CA GLY A 160 -2.09 17.35 12.60
C GLY A 160 -3.21 17.15 11.59
N SER A 161 -3.22 16.03 10.84
CA SER A 161 -4.31 15.74 9.89
C SER A 161 -5.67 15.74 10.61
N GLN A 162 -6.63 16.48 10.03
CA GLN A 162 -8.03 16.56 10.46
C GLN A 162 -8.95 15.74 9.56
N ASP A 163 -8.39 14.90 8.70
CA ASP A 163 -9.17 14.06 7.81
C ASP A 163 -10.09 13.12 8.60
N THR A 164 -11.35 13.05 8.16
CA THR A 164 -12.41 12.31 8.84
C THR A 164 -12.08 10.83 8.98
N PHE A 165 -11.46 10.20 7.97
CA PHE A 165 -11.08 8.79 8.04
C PHE A 165 -10.00 8.58 9.10
N ILE A 166 -8.95 9.41 9.12
CA ILE A 166 -7.87 9.32 10.13
C ILE A 166 -8.41 9.45 11.55
N VAL A 167 -9.25 10.47 11.79
CA VAL A 167 -9.84 10.72 13.12
C VAL A 167 -10.74 9.54 13.53
N SER A 168 -11.58 9.06 12.62
CA SER A 168 -12.51 7.95 12.89
C SER A 168 -11.79 6.62 13.11
N TYR A 169 -10.71 6.36 12.37
CA TYR A 169 -9.90 5.15 12.52
C TYR A 169 -9.29 5.08 13.93
N ILE A 170 -8.70 6.18 14.39
CA ILE A 170 -8.08 6.24 15.73
C ILE A 170 -9.12 6.07 16.83
N ALA A 171 -10.28 6.75 16.70
CA ALA A 171 -11.37 6.60 17.66
C ALA A 171 -11.84 5.14 17.78
N LYS A 172 -11.99 4.44 16.65
CA LYS A 172 -12.35 3.01 16.64
C LYS A 172 -11.29 2.12 17.28
N GLN A 173 -10.01 2.40 17.09
CA GLN A 173 -8.94 1.63 17.72
C GLN A 173 -8.89 1.85 19.24
N GLN A 174 -9.21 3.06 19.71
CA GLN A 174 -9.24 3.39 21.14
C GLN A 174 -10.48 2.84 21.86
N ALA A 175 -11.60 2.64 21.15
CA ALA A 175 -12.83 2.09 21.71
C ALA A 175 -12.75 0.59 22.09
N GLY A 176 -11.71 -0.14 21.66
CA GLY A 176 -11.57 -1.58 21.90
C GLY A 176 -12.65 -2.42 21.19
N PRO A 177 -12.55 -3.76 21.20
CA PRO A 177 -13.48 -4.65 20.48
C PRO A 177 -14.83 -4.84 21.19
N GLY A 178 -15.35 -3.81 21.86
CA GLY A 178 -16.51 -3.92 22.77
C GLY A 178 -17.83 -3.33 22.29
N ASP A 179 -17.84 -2.40 21.32
CA ASP A 179 -19.05 -1.64 20.97
C ASP A 179 -19.33 -1.64 19.45
N ALA A 180 -19.65 -2.82 18.91
CA ALA A 180 -20.37 -2.99 17.65
C ALA A 180 -21.19 -4.28 17.68
#